data_AF-A0A957W1V6-F1
#
_entry.id   AF-A0A957W1V6-F1
#
_cell.length_a   1.000
_cell.length_b   1.000
_cell.length_c   1.000
_cell.angle_alpha   90.00
_cell.angle_beta   90.00
_cell.angle_gamma   90.00
#
_symmetry.space_group_name_H-M   'P 1'
#
loop_
_entity.id
_entity.type
_entity.pdbx_description
1 polymer ?
#
loop_
_entity_poly.entity_id
_entity_poly.type
_entity_poly.pdbx_seq_one_letter_code
_entity_poly.pdbx_strand_id
1 'polypeptide(L)'
;MTHQKPLPQTSNPSIINYQLSIINYLPLLVLLLAAGLRLYHLPSLPPGLNFDEAGNGVAALDILDGHPQVWWRIGGGKEPLWPYLVALSTAVLGPSPLALRLPAALFGILTVAAVYPLTLALFRRRYLALLAMLGLALSDWHLHF
;
A
#
# COMPACT_ATOMS: atom_id res chain seq x y z
N MET A 1 -10.45 55.69 50.65
CA MET A 1 -9.75 54.40 50.52
C MET A 1 -10.19 53.76 49.22
N THR A 2 -9.32 53.78 48.22
CA THR A 2 -9.59 53.49 46.81
C THR A 2 -9.62 51.98 46.58
N HIS A 3 -10.80 51.43 46.25
CA HIS A 3 -10.94 50.04 45.81
C HIS A 3 -10.34 49.90 44.41
N GLN A 4 -9.10 49.38 44.32
CA GLN A 4 -8.54 48.92 43.05
C GLN A 4 -9.22 47.60 42.66
N LYS A 5 -9.96 47.64 41.55
CA LYS A 5 -10.52 46.47 40.89
C LYS A 5 -9.36 45.67 40.27
N PRO A 6 -9.20 44.37 40.53
CA PRO A 6 -8.14 43.58 39.91
C PRO A 6 -8.36 43.51 38.39
N LEU A 7 -7.28 43.71 37.63
CA LEU A 7 -7.29 43.60 36.18
C LEU A 7 -7.59 42.15 35.75
N PRO A 8 -8.32 41.95 34.64
CA PRO A 8 -8.59 40.62 34.12
C PRO A 8 -7.27 39.94 33.72
N GLN A 9 -7.03 38.76 34.28
CA GLN A 9 -5.93 37.89 33.84
C GLN A 9 -6.21 37.51 32.39
N THR A 10 -5.44 38.06 31.46
CA THR A 10 -5.44 37.61 30.08
C THR A 10 -4.91 36.19 30.07
N SER A 11 -5.81 35.21 29.95
CA SER A 11 -5.45 33.84 29.64
C SER A 11 -4.71 33.87 28.31
N ASN A 12 -3.38 33.84 28.40
CA ASN A 12 -2.50 33.66 27.25
C ASN A 12 -3.00 32.40 26.53
N PRO A 13 -3.57 32.49 25.32
CA PRO A 13 -3.98 31.30 24.59
C PRO A 13 -2.70 30.52 24.35
N SER A 14 -2.52 29.49 25.18
CA SER A 14 -1.39 28.58 25.21
C SER A 14 -1.04 28.24 23.77
N ILE A 15 0.13 28.69 23.35
CA ILE A 15 0.80 28.30 22.11
C ILE A 15 0.50 26.83 21.90
N ILE A 16 -0.29 26.53 20.87
CA ILE A 16 -0.63 25.16 20.49
C ILE A 16 0.70 24.45 20.32
N ASN A 17 1.00 23.53 21.24
CA ASN A 17 2.23 22.77 21.24
C ASN A 17 2.21 21.84 20.02
N TYR A 18 2.63 22.36 18.86
CA TYR A 18 3.02 21.56 17.70
C TYR A 18 4.35 20.87 17.97
N GLN A 19 4.49 20.19 19.12
CA GLN A 19 5.58 19.27 19.34
C GLN A 19 5.31 18.03 18.49
N LEU A 20 5.63 18.17 17.21
CA LEU A 20 5.64 17.14 16.21
C LEU A 20 6.74 16.15 16.60
N SER A 21 6.37 15.18 17.44
CA SER A 21 7.24 14.07 17.75
C SER A 21 7.54 13.33 16.44
N ILE A 22 8.82 13.24 16.08
CA ILE A 22 9.31 12.62 14.84
C ILE A 22 8.72 11.21 14.60
N ILE A 23 8.35 10.53 15.69
CA ILE A 23 7.74 9.20 15.69
C ILE A 23 6.40 9.15 14.93
N ASN A 24 5.67 10.25 14.85
CA ASN A 24 4.39 10.32 14.16
C ASN A 24 4.56 10.28 12.63
N TYR A 25 5.75 10.60 12.12
CA TYR A 25 6.05 10.61 10.68
C TYR A 25 6.75 9.35 10.18
N LEU A 26 7.27 8.52 11.08
CA LEU A 26 7.95 7.28 10.69
C LEU A 26 7.07 6.33 9.87
N PRO A 27 5.76 6.12 10.15
CA PRO A 27 4.93 5.27 9.30
C PRO A 27 4.85 5.78 7.86
N LEU A 28 4.77 7.10 7.67
CA LEU A 28 4.76 7.70 6.34
C LEU A 28 6.08 7.45 5.63
N LEU A 29 7.21 7.60 6.30
CA LEU A 29 8.53 7.32 5.73
C LEU A 29 8.67 5.85 5.30
N VAL A 30 8.20 4.90 6.14
CA VAL A 30 8.21 3.48 5.79
C VAL A 30 7.28 3.18 4.61
N LEU A 31 6.13 3.86 4.52
CA LEU A 31 5.21 3.71 3.40
C LEU A 31 5.80 4.24 2.10
N LEU A 32 6.47 5.39 2.13
CA LEU A 32 7.19 5.94 0.99
C LEU A 32 8.32 5.02 0.53
N LEU A 33 9.06 4.44 1.48
CA LEU A 33 10.06 3.42 1.18
C LEU A 33 9.42 2.19 0.51
N ALA A 34 8.32 1.67 1.07
CA ALA A 34 7.62 0.52 0.52
C ALA A 34 7.09 0.77 -0.91
N ALA A 35 6.59 1.98 -1.17
CA ALA A 35 6.16 2.43 -2.49
C ALA A 35 7.35 2.57 -3.45
N GLY A 36 8.44 3.18 -3.00
CA GLY A 36 9.68 3.30 -3.77
C GLY A 36 10.20 1.93 -4.21
N LEU A 37 10.30 0.97 -3.29
CA LEU A 37 10.79 -0.38 -3.60
C LEU A 37 9.88 -1.13 -4.59
N ARG A 38 8.56 -0.93 -4.52
CA ARG A 38 7.59 -1.65 -5.38
C ARG A 38 7.34 -1.01 -6.72
N LEU A 39 7.47 0.31 -6.83
CA LEU A 39 7.19 1.05 -8.06
C LEU A 39 8.45 1.31 -8.87
N TYR A 40 9.63 1.22 -8.24
CA TYR A 40 10.89 1.41 -8.94
C TYR A 40 11.09 0.36 -10.04
N HIS A 41 11.13 0.83 -11.28
CA HIS A 41 11.33 -0.02 -12.47
C HIS A 41 10.34 -1.19 -12.59
N LEU A 42 9.13 -1.04 -12.05
CA LEU A 42 8.08 -2.06 -12.11
C LEU A 42 7.78 -2.62 -13.53
N PRO A 43 7.77 -1.81 -14.62
CA PRO A 43 7.55 -2.33 -15.96
C PRO A 43 8.67 -3.24 -16.48
N SER A 44 9.89 -3.10 -15.96
CA SER A 44 11.09 -3.75 -16.48
C SER A 44 11.68 -4.82 -15.56
N LEU A 45 11.31 -4.81 -14.27
CA LEU A 45 11.76 -5.79 -13.28
C LEU A 45 10.59 -6.61 -12.72
N PRO A 46 10.74 -7.94 -12.61
CA PRO A 46 11.80 -8.76 -13.23
C PRO A 46 11.74 -8.72 -14.77
N PRO A 47 12.85 -9.03 -15.46
CA PRO A 47 12.88 -9.03 -16.92
C PRO A 47 12.03 -10.15 -17.52
N GLY A 48 11.24 -9.81 -18.54
CA GLY A 48 10.27 -10.73 -19.14
C GLY A 48 9.04 -10.96 -18.26
N LEU A 49 8.09 -11.75 -18.77
CA LEU A 49 6.95 -12.21 -18.00
C LEU A 49 7.23 -13.62 -17.49
N ASN A 50 6.97 -13.87 -16.21
CA ASN A 50 6.93 -15.24 -15.73
C ASN A 50 5.66 -15.97 -16.24
N PHE A 51 5.61 -17.29 -16.05
CA PHE A 51 4.51 -18.11 -16.56
C PHE A 51 3.14 -17.68 -15.99
N ASP A 52 3.09 -17.33 -14.71
CA ASP A 52 1.86 -16.96 -14.02
C ASP A 52 1.38 -15.55 -14.42
N GLU A 53 2.30 -14.60 -14.58
CA GLU A 53 2.04 -13.27 -15.13
C GLU A 53 1.45 -13.41 -16.54
N ALA A 54 2.11 -14.15 -17.43
CA ALA A 54 1.63 -14.37 -18.79
C ALA A 54 0.23 -15.02 -18.79
N GLY A 55 0.01 -16.04 -17.96
CA GLY A 55 -1.29 -16.68 -17.81
C GLY A 55 -2.39 -15.73 -17.30
N ASN A 56 -2.06 -14.78 -16.41
CA ASN A 56 -2.97 -13.74 -15.96
C ASN A 56 -3.22 -12.66 -17.02
N GLY A 57 -2.21 -12.33 -17.83
CA GLY A 57 -2.36 -11.46 -18.99
C GLY A 57 -3.35 -12.04 -20.01
N VAL A 58 -3.23 -13.33 -20.35
CA VAL A 58 -4.18 -14.00 -21.25
C VAL A 58 -5.59 -13.98 -20.69
N ALA A 59 -5.77 -14.34 -19.41
CA ALA A 59 -7.08 -14.30 -18.78
C ALA A 59 -7.67 -12.89 -18.73
N ALA A 60 -6.84 -11.86 -18.54
CA ALA A 60 -7.26 -10.48 -18.59
C ALA A 60 -7.73 -10.07 -19.99
N LEU A 61 -7.04 -10.50 -21.04
CA LEU A 61 -7.47 -10.26 -22.42
C LEU A 61 -8.80 -10.97 -22.73
N ASP A 62 -8.97 -12.23 -22.32
CA ASP A 62 -10.24 -12.94 -22.47
C ASP A 62 -11.41 -12.15 -21.83
N ILE A 63 -11.21 -11.60 -20.63
CA ILE A 63 -12.22 -10.77 -19.95
C ILE A 63 -12.56 -9.53 -20.78
N LEU A 64 -11.54 -8.83 -21.29
CA LEU A 64 -11.72 -7.60 -22.07
C LEU A 64 -12.36 -7.85 -23.44
N ASP A 65 -12.15 -9.04 -24.01
CA ASP A 65 -12.78 -9.50 -25.26
C ASP A 65 -14.22 -10.02 -25.06
N GLY A 66 -14.75 -9.94 -23.83
CA GLY A 66 -16.13 -10.36 -23.54
C GLY A 66 -16.28 -11.85 -23.25
N HIS A 67 -15.20 -12.53 -22.88
CA HIS A 67 -15.18 -13.93 -22.44
C HIS A 67 -14.83 -14.08 -20.95
N PRO A 68 -15.57 -13.42 -20.03
CA PRO A 68 -15.33 -13.55 -18.60
C PRO A 68 -15.53 -15.00 -18.15
N GLN A 69 -14.66 -15.47 -17.28
CA GLN A 69 -14.78 -16.78 -16.64
C GLN A 69 -14.82 -16.64 -15.11
N VAL A 70 -15.35 -17.67 -14.46
CA VAL A 70 -15.26 -17.83 -12.99
C VAL A 70 -14.06 -18.71 -12.63
N TRP A 71 -13.52 -19.44 -13.59
CA TRP A 71 -12.38 -20.35 -13.40
C TRP A 71 -11.57 -20.50 -14.69
N TRP A 72 -10.28 -20.15 -14.66
CA TRP A 72 -9.38 -20.37 -15.79
C TRP A 72 -8.53 -21.61 -15.56
N ARG A 73 -8.51 -22.53 -16.55
CA ARG A 73 -7.71 -23.77 -16.47
C ARG A 73 -6.20 -23.55 -16.65
N ILE A 74 -5.80 -22.44 -17.28
CA ILE A 74 -4.39 -22.08 -17.48
C ILE A 74 -3.75 -21.86 -16.10
N GLY A 75 -2.57 -22.46 -15.88
CA GLY A 75 -1.86 -22.35 -14.60
C GLY A 75 -2.35 -23.30 -13.50
N GLY A 76 -3.08 -24.37 -13.84
CA GLY A 76 -3.55 -25.36 -12.86
C GLY A 76 -4.93 -25.07 -12.26
N GLY A 77 -5.62 -24.03 -12.74
CA GLY A 77 -6.88 -23.57 -12.17
C GLY A 77 -6.68 -22.40 -11.22
N LYS A 78 -7.33 -21.27 -11.50
CA LYS A 78 -7.22 -20.06 -10.68
C LYS A 78 -8.55 -19.36 -10.45
N GLU A 79 -8.64 -18.75 -9.28
CA GLU A 79 -9.77 -17.94 -8.83
C GLU A 79 -9.95 -16.68 -9.69
N PRO A 80 -11.17 -16.12 -9.75
CA PRO A 80 -11.49 -15.07 -10.71
C PRO A 80 -10.94 -13.70 -10.32
N LEU A 81 -10.83 -13.39 -9.03
CA LEU A 81 -10.59 -12.03 -8.55
C LEU A 81 -9.33 -11.40 -9.16
N TRP A 82 -8.23 -12.15 -9.17
CA TRP A 82 -6.95 -11.64 -9.66
C TRP A 82 -6.97 -11.29 -11.16
N PRO A 83 -7.40 -12.20 -12.07
CA PRO A 83 -7.62 -11.86 -13.48
C PRO A 83 -8.49 -10.61 -13.71
N TYR A 84 -9.55 -10.38 -12.93
CA TYR A 84 -10.38 -9.17 -13.09
C TYR A 84 -9.64 -7.88 -12.70
N LEU A 85 -8.82 -7.91 -11.64
CA LEU A 85 -7.99 -6.76 -11.26
C LEU A 85 -6.95 -6.45 -12.33
N VAL A 86 -6.34 -7.50 -12.90
CA VAL A 86 -5.40 -7.36 -14.03
C VAL A 86 -6.13 -6.85 -15.28
N ALA A 87 -7.33 -7.33 -15.57
CA ALA A 87 -8.17 -6.84 -16.67
C ALA A 87 -8.50 -5.36 -16.52
N LEU A 88 -8.87 -4.92 -15.32
CA LEU A 88 -9.13 -3.51 -15.03
C LEU A 88 -7.88 -2.65 -15.27
N SER A 89 -6.73 -3.06 -14.75
CA SER A 89 -5.46 -2.35 -14.98
C SER A 89 -5.07 -2.33 -16.46
N THR A 90 -5.29 -3.45 -17.16
CA THR A 90 -5.03 -3.60 -18.60
C THR A 90 -5.96 -2.75 -19.45
N ALA A 91 -7.22 -2.59 -19.06
CA ALA A 91 -8.17 -1.71 -19.74
C ALA A 91 -7.74 -0.23 -19.68
N VAL A 92 -7.15 0.19 -18.56
CA VAL A 92 -6.72 1.58 -18.34
C VAL A 92 -5.36 1.88 -18.96
N LEU A 93 -4.40 0.95 -18.85
CA LEU A 93 -2.99 1.18 -19.22
C LEU A 93 -2.59 0.52 -20.55
N GLY A 94 -3.43 -0.35 -21.09
CA GLY A 94 -3.12 -1.21 -22.22
C GLY A 94 -2.31 -2.46 -21.86
N PRO A 95 -2.24 -3.47 -22.75
CA PRO A 95 -1.50 -4.71 -22.51
C PRO A 95 0.00 -4.45 -22.35
N SER A 96 0.49 -4.52 -21.11
CA SER A 96 1.88 -4.23 -20.77
C SER A 96 2.30 -4.88 -19.45
N PRO A 97 3.59 -5.18 -19.23
CA PRO A 97 4.06 -5.68 -17.93
C PRO A 97 3.69 -4.77 -16.76
N LEU A 98 3.67 -3.44 -16.98
CA LEU A 98 3.19 -2.48 -16.00
C LEU A 98 1.73 -2.76 -15.60
N ALA A 99 0.85 -2.97 -16.59
CA ALA A 99 -0.56 -3.24 -16.32
C ALA A 99 -0.76 -4.55 -15.52
N LEU A 100 0.06 -5.57 -15.76
CA LEU A 100 0.02 -6.83 -15.02
C LEU A 100 0.50 -6.67 -13.57
N ARG A 101 1.56 -5.89 -13.35
CA ARG A 101 2.26 -5.79 -12.06
C ARG A 101 1.71 -4.72 -11.14
N LEU A 102 1.07 -3.69 -11.70
CA LEU A 102 0.55 -2.56 -10.92
C LEU A 102 -0.45 -2.99 -9.83
N PRO A 103 -1.43 -3.89 -10.08
CA PRO A 103 -2.30 -4.37 -9.02
C PRO A 103 -1.53 -4.94 -7.83
N ALA A 104 -0.52 -5.80 -8.08
CA ALA A 104 0.29 -6.42 -7.04
C ALA A 104 1.02 -5.36 -6.22
N ALA A 105 1.68 -4.41 -6.90
CA ALA A 105 2.39 -3.32 -6.24
C ALA A 105 1.46 -2.48 -5.35
N LEU A 106 0.25 -2.15 -5.82
CA LEU A 106 -0.73 -1.39 -5.04
C LEU A 106 -1.21 -2.16 -3.81
N PHE A 107 -1.61 -3.42 -3.97
CA PHE A 107 -2.04 -4.25 -2.83
C PHE A 107 -0.90 -4.53 -1.84
N GLY A 108 0.34 -4.66 -2.30
CA GLY A 108 1.51 -4.75 -1.43
C GLY A 108 1.72 -3.48 -0.60
N ILE A 109 1.61 -2.29 -1.21
CA ILE A 109 1.70 -1.00 -0.49
C ILE A 109 0.56 -0.87 0.53
N LEU A 110 -0.67 -1.22 0.14
CA LEU A 110 -1.84 -1.19 1.03
C LEU A 110 -1.68 -2.17 2.20
N THR A 111 -1.11 -3.35 1.96
CA THR A 111 -0.85 -4.33 3.02
C THR A 111 0.18 -3.79 4.02
N VAL A 112 1.28 -3.20 3.55
CA VAL A 112 2.25 -2.51 4.43
C VAL A 112 1.58 -1.40 5.25
N ALA A 113 0.73 -0.57 4.62
CA ALA A 113 -0.02 0.47 5.30
C ALA A 113 -0.96 -0.10 6.39
N ALA A 114 -1.60 -1.23 6.13
CA ALA A 114 -2.56 -1.88 7.04
C ALA A 114 -1.88 -2.57 8.23
N VAL A 115 -0.64 -3.06 8.09
CA VAL A 115 0.09 -3.73 9.19
C VAL A 115 0.32 -2.80 10.38
N TYR A 116 0.55 -1.50 10.14
CA TYR A 116 0.79 -0.56 11.22
C TYR A 116 -0.42 -0.41 12.18
N PRO A 117 -1.62 0.00 11.73
CA PRO A 117 -2.78 0.11 12.61
C PRO A 117 -3.20 -1.24 13.19
N LEU A 118 -3.07 -2.34 12.44
CA LEU A 118 -3.35 -3.68 12.96
C LEU A 118 -2.46 -4.04 14.15
N THR A 119 -1.14 -3.89 14.00
CA THR A 119 -0.18 -4.18 15.07
C THR A 119 -0.38 -3.24 16.26
N LEU A 120 -0.71 -1.98 16.00
CA LEU A 120 -1.01 -1.02 17.07
C LEU A 120 -2.29 -1.40 17.83
N ALA A 121 -3.33 -1.87 17.15
CA ALA A 121 -4.56 -2.33 17.78
C ALA A 121 -4.34 -3.57 18.67
N LEU A 122 -3.51 -4.51 18.21
CA LEU A 122 -3.22 -5.76 18.92
C LEU A 122 -2.33 -5.56 20.15
N PHE A 123 -1.24 -4.80 20.02
CA PHE A 123 -0.20 -4.72 21.05
C PHE A 123 -0.16 -3.40 21.81
N ARG A 124 -0.86 -2.37 21.31
CA ARG A 124 -0.86 -1.00 21.87
C ARG A 124 0.54 -0.40 22.03
N ARG A 125 1.52 -0.88 21.24
CA ARG A 125 2.93 -0.50 21.30
C ARG A 125 3.38 -0.01 19.93
N ARG A 126 3.66 1.30 19.82
CA ARG A 126 4.04 1.96 18.56
C ARG A 126 5.31 1.38 17.94
N TYR A 127 6.32 1.07 18.76
CA TYR A 127 7.57 0.52 18.24
C TYR A 127 7.38 -0.87 17.61
N LEU A 128 6.50 -1.72 18.15
CA LEU A 128 6.16 -3.00 17.53
C LEU A 128 5.44 -2.80 16.20
N ALA A 129 4.53 -1.84 16.12
CA ALA A 129 3.85 -1.50 14.88
C ALA A 129 4.80 -0.99 13.79
N LEU A 130 5.77 -0.14 14.16
CA LEU A 130 6.82 0.32 13.26
C LEU A 130 7.74 -0.82 12.81
N LEU A 131 8.17 -1.69 13.71
CA LEU A 131 9.02 -2.84 13.39
C LEU A 131 8.31 -3.83 12.47
N ALA A 132 7.03 -4.12 12.71
CA ALA A 132 6.24 -5.00 11.85
C ALA A 132 6.03 -4.39 10.45
N MET A 133 5.66 -3.10 10.39
CA MET A 133 5.48 -2.38 9.12
C MET A 133 6.78 -2.33 8.32
N LEU A 134 7.91 -2.01 8.96
CA LEU A 134 9.22 -1.96 8.32
C LEU A 134 9.68 -3.36 7.88
N GLY A 135 9.49 -4.36 8.73
CA GLY A 135 9.83 -5.75 8.42
C GLY A 135 9.09 -6.26 7.19
N LEU A 136 7.78 -5.96 7.08
CA LEU A 136 7.01 -6.34 5.88
C LEU A 136 7.40 -5.50 4.65
N ALA A 137 7.70 -4.21 4.82
CA ALA A 137 8.12 -3.33 3.73
C ALA A 137 9.41 -3.83 3.05
N LEU A 138 10.34 -4.35 3.85
CA LEU A 138 11.66 -4.86 3.43
C LEU A 138 11.69 -6.37 3.17
N SER A 139 10.61 -7.10 3.41
CA SER A 139 10.55 -8.53 3.20
C SER A 139 10.62 -8.85 1.71
N ASP A 140 11.67 -9.59 1.31
CA ASP A 140 11.89 -10.05 -0.06
C ASP A 140 10.69 -10.83 -0.62
N TRP A 141 10.13 -11.72 0.19
CA TRP A 141 8.94 -12.50 -0.14
C TRP A 141 7.72 -11.62 -0.45
N HIS A 142 7.57 -10.48 0.23
CA HIS A 142 6.45 -9.56 0.02
C HIS A 142 6.75 -8.49 -1.04
N LEU A 143 7.99 -8.43 -1.54
CA LEU A 143 8.38 -7.59 -2.67
C LEU A 143 8.18 -8.34 -3.99
N HIS A 144 8.45 -9.65 -4.01
CA HIS A 144 8.39 -10.48 -5.21
C HIS A 144 7.07 -11.22 -5.42
N PHE A 145 6.26 -11.42 -4.38
CA PHE A 145 4.96 -12.10 -4.41
C PHE A 145 3.89 -11.26 -3.71
#